data_AF-A0A835S1J0-F1
#
_entry.id   AF-A0A835S1J0-F1
#
_cell.length_a   1.000
_cell.length_b   1.000
_cell.length_c   1.000
_cell.angle_alpha   90.00
_cell.angle_beta   90.00
_cell.angle_gamma   90.00
#
_symmetry.space_group_name_H-M   'P 1'
#
loop_
_entity.id
_entity.type
_entity.pdbx_description
1 polymer ?
#
loop_
_entity_poly.entity_id
_entity_poly.type
_entity_poly.pdbx_seq_one_letter_code
_entity_poly.pdbx_strand_id
1 'polypeptide(L)'
;MVSGFAKAERIMNCLYVWRLNLWPCFHVLVCGDLERDAPQVVDVRVPTTPAMRGIQQVVLETMDAWLKELRKTNKVDVEDLTVENGLFKSFDEVVRRQLDPIWHMLGKKTKQLVSDLRTLRKLLDYLLRYDAVTYLMYLDTLRVSEGVRSVWIFA
;
A
#
# COMPACT_ATOMS: atom_id res chain seq x y z
N MET A 1 -1.30 6.90 -16.57
CA MET A 1 0.12 6.97 -16.99
C MET A 1 0.53 5.56 -17.41
N VAL A 2 0.80 5.35 -18.71
CA VAL A 2 0.87 4.03 -19.39
C VAL A 2 1.74 3.02 -18.61
N SER A 3 1.21 1.84 -18.29
CA SER A 3 1.96 0.65 -17.85
C SER A 3 1.98 -0.35 -19.03
N GLY A 4 3.14 -0.96 -19.31
CA GLY A 4 3.32 -1.91 -20.42
C GLY A 4 4.64 -1.73 -21.21
N PHE A 5 4.85 -2.60 -22.21
CA PHE A 5 6.01 -2.60 -23.11
C PHE A 5 6.14 -1.28 -23.91
N ALA A 6 7.38 -0.91 -24.25
CA ALA A 6 7.74 0.27 -25.06
C ALA A 6 7.35 1.68 -24.49
N LYS A 7 7.18 1.81 -23.17
CA LYS A 7 6.84 3.09 -22.52
C LYS A 7 7.91 4.17 -22.71
N ALA A 8 9.18 3.84 -22.53
CA ALA A 8 10.28 4.80 -22.59
C ALA A 8 10.37 5.44 -23.99
N GLU A 9 10.33 4.61 -25.04
CA GLU A 9 10.34 5.04 -26.44
C GLU A 9 9.15 5.94 -26.77
N ARG A 10 7.92 5.56 -26.35
CA ARG A 10 6.73 6.40 -26.54
C ARG A 10 6.86 7.77 -25.86
N ILE A 11 7.37 7.81 -24.63
CA ILE A 11 7.60 9.05 -23.90
C ILE A 11 8.66 9.90 -24.59
N MET A 12 9.75 9.28 -25.05
CA MET A 12 10.81 9.98 -25.78
C MET A 12 10.31 10.60 -27.09
N ASN A 13 9.47 9.87 -27.84
CA ASN A 13 8.82 10.38 -29.04
C ASN A 13 7.85 11.53 -28.73
N CYS A 14 7.06 11.44 -27.65
CA CYS A 14 6.18 12.53 -27.21
C CYS A 14 6.95 13.78 -26.76
N LEU A 15 8.16 13.61 -26.24
CA LEU A 15 9.04 14.69 -25.78
C LEU A 15 10.02 15.18 -26.85
N TYR A 16 9.98 14.61 -28.06
CA TYR A 16 10.89 14.91 -29.18
C TYR A 16 12.39 14.79 -28.82
N VAL A 17 12.73 13.83 -27.94
CA VAL A 17 14.12 13.56 -27.53
C VAL A 17 14.62 12.24 -28.10
N TRP A 18 15.81 12.29 -28.68
CA TRP A 18 16.43 11.15 -29.38
C TRP A 18 17.45 10.38 -28.54
N ARG A 19 17.91 10.96 -27.42
CA ARG A 19 18.92 10.38 -26.53
C ARG A 19 18.37 10.26 -25.12
N LEU A 20 18.54 9.07 -24.53
CA LEU A 20 18.19 8.79 -23.13
C LEU A 20 19.48 8.46 -22.37
N ASN A 21 19.85 9.33 -21.44
CA ASN A 21 20.98 9.08 -20.54
C ASN A 21 20.45 8.52 -19.22
N LEU A 22 20.74 7.25 -18.93
CA LEU A 22 20.35 6.60 -17.67
C LEU A 22 21.49 6.69 -16.66
N TRP A 23 21.21 7.26 -15.49
CA TRP A 23 22.15 7.39 -14.38
C TRP A 23 21.62 6.68 -13.12
N PRO A 24 21.64 5.34 -13.08
CA PRO A 24 21.24 4.60 -11.89
C PRO A 24 22.26 4.76 -10.75
N CYS A 25 21.84 4.52 -9.50
CA CYS A 25 22.74 4.64 -8.34
C CYS A 25 23.89 3.61 -8.36
N PHE A 26 23.73 2.51 -9.09
CA PHE A 26 24.78 1.51 -9.32
C PHE A 26 25.67 1.82 -10.55
N HIS A 27 25.57 3.02 -11.12
CA HIS A 27 26.42 3.44 -12.23
C HIS A 27 27.88 3.54 -11.77
N VAL A 28 28.83 3.02 -12.56
CA VAL A 28 30.24 2.85 -12.17
C VAL A 28 30.88 4.16 -11.72
N LEU A 29 30.65 5.25 -12.44
CA LEU A 29 31.20 6.57 -12.08
C LEU A 29 30.61 7.09 -10.76
N VAL A 30 29.31 6.85 -10.53
CA VAL A 30 28.62 7.29 -9.31
C VAL A 30 29.05 6.46 -8.10
N CYS A 31 29.20 5.15 -8.26
CA CYS A 31 29.73 4.28 -7.20
C CYS A 31 31.17 4.67 -6.85
N GLY A 32 32.02 4.88 -7.87
CA GLY A 32 33.42 5.27 -7.67
C GLY A 32 33.61 6.60 -6.95
N ASP A 33 32.62 7.49 -6.96
CA ASP A 33 32.63 8.74 -6.19
C ASP A 33 31.97 8.59 -4.81
N LEU A 34 30.84 7.87 -4.71
CA LEU A 34 30.11 7.66 -3.44
C LEU A 34 30.82 6.69 -2.48
N GLU A 35 31.57 5.72 -2.99
CA GLU A 35 32.28 4.72 -2.18
C GLU A 35 33.59 5.26 -1.58
N ARG A 36 34.09 6.41 -2.05
CA ARG A 36 35.34 7.01 -1.53
C ARG A 36 35.27 7.34 -0.04
N ASP A 37 34.14 7.90 0.39
CA ASP A 37 33.88 8.29 1.78
C ASP A 37 32.48 7.79 2.20
N ALA A 38 32.31 6.47 2.22
CA ALA A 38 31.04 5.86 2.62
C ALA A 38 30.74 6.14 4.10
N PRO A 39 29.52 6.61 4.45
CA PRO A 39 29.15 6.83 5.83
C PRO A 39 29.07 5.50 6.58
N GLN A 40 29.52 5.48 7.84
CA GLN A 40 29.35 4.33 8.71
C GLN A 40 27.87 4.19 9.10
N VAL A 41 27.23 3.10 8.68
CA VAL A 41 25.85 2.77 9.03
C VAL A 41 25.85 1.68 10.09
N VAL A 42 25.16 1.94 11.20
CA VAL A 42 24.95 0.96 12.28
C VAL A 42 23.49 0.53 12.27
N ASP A 43 23.24 -0.70 11.85
CA ASP A 43 21.88 -1.26 11.80
C ASP A 43 21.42 -1.72 13.19
N VAL A 44 20.57 -0.91 13.82
CA VAL A 44 19.93 -1.26 15.10
C VAL A 44 18.58 -1.91 14.85
N ARG A 45 18.48 -3.22 15.12
CA ARG A 45 17.23 -3.97 15.00
C ARG A 45 16.45 -3.91 16.31
N VAL A 46 15.32 -3.19 16.31
CA VAL A 46 14.41 -3.14 17.45
C VAL A 46 13.23 -4.08 17.21
N PRO A 47 13.05 -5.15 18.00
CA PRO A 47 11.92 -6.05 17.83
C PRO A 47 10.62 -5.40 18.30
N THR A 48 9.53 -5.68 17.59
CA THR A 48 8.19 -5.29 18.05
C THR A 48 7.77 -6.11 19.27
N THR A 49 7.02 -5.46 20.17
CA THR A 49 6.49 -6.13 21.37
C THR A 49 5.50 -7.24 20.98
N PRO A 50 5.33 -8.28 21.82
CA PRO A 50 4.39 -9.37 21.53
C PRO A 50 2.95 -8.88 21.28
N ALA A 51 2.51 -7.86 22.01
CA ALA A 51 1.18 -7.27 21.84
C ALA A 51 1.03 -6.58 20.47
N MET A 52 2.02 -5.78 20.06
CA MET A 52 2.02 -5.15 18.74
C MET A 52 2.02 -6.19 17.62
N ARG A 53 2.75 -7.29 17.78
CA ARG A 53 2.76 -8.39 16.81
C ARG A 53 1.40 -9.06 16.70
N GLY A 54 0.72 -9.30 17.83
CA GLY A 54 -0.65 -9.83 17.85
C GLY A 54 -1.62 -8.91 17.09
N ILE A 55 -1.55 -7.60 17.33
CA ILE A 55 -2.38 -6.61 16.61
C ILE A 55 -2.06 -6.63 15.10
N GLN A 56 -0.78 -6.61 14.72
CA GLN A 56 -0.37 -6.66 13.31
C GLN A 56 -0.89 -7.92 12.61
N GLN A 57 -0.77 -9.08 13.26
CA GLN A 57 -1.22 -10.34 12.70
C GLN A 57 -2.74 -10.33 12.44
N VAL A 58 -3.55 -9.93 13.42
CA VAL A 58 -5.02 -9.88 13.27
C VAL A 58 -5.44 -8.93 12.15
N VAL A 59 -4.78 -7.77 12.04
CA VAL A 59 -5.07 -6.79 10.99
C VAL A 59 -4.68 -7.34 9.60
N LEU A 60 -3.54 -8.02 9.48
CA LEU A 60 -3.11 -8.65 8.23
C LEU A 60 -4.03 -9.80 7.81
N GLU A 61 -4.45 -10.64 8.75
CA GLU A 61 -5.42 -11.72 8.49
C GLU A 61 -6.77 -11.16 8.00
N THR A 62 -7.21 -10.06 8.60
CA THR A 62 -8.44 -9.35 8.18
C THR A 62 -8.28 -8.77 6.77
N MET A 63 -7.14 -8.15 6.47
CA MET A 63 -6.83 -7.65 5.13
C MET A 63 -6.83 -8.78 4.09
N ASP A 64 -6.22 -9.93 4.39
CA ASP A 64 -6.21 -11.09 3.48
C ASP A 64 -7.62 -11.62 3.21
N ALA A 65 -8.46 -11.72 4.26
CA ALA A 65 -9.86 -12.09 4.09
C ALA A 65 -10.62 -11.13 3.17
N TRP A 66 -10.40 -9.82 3.29
CA TRP A 66 -11.04 -8.82 2.43
C TRP A 66 -10.52 -8.83 1.00
N LEU A 67 -9.22 -9.06 0.81
CA LEU A 67 -8.66 -9.25 -0.53
C LEU A 67 -9.27 -10.50 -1.20
N LYS A 68 -9.49 -11.59 -0.45
CA LYS A 68 -10.19 -12.78 -0.96
C LYS A 68 -11.64 -12.48 -1.35
N GLU A 69 -12.38 -11.72 -0.54
CA GLU A 69 -13.74 -11.30 -0.89
C GLU A 69 -13.76 -10.36 -2.12
N LEU A 70 -12.78 -9.48 -2.25
CA LEU A 70 -12.65 -8.60 -3.40
C LEU A 70 -12.33 -9.39 -4.69
N ARG A 71 -11.48 -10.42 -4.59
CA ARG A 71 -11.17 -11.36 -5.70
C ARG A 71 -12.41 -12.12 -6.18
N LYS A 72 -13.33 -12.50 -5.29
CA LYS A 72 -14.61 -13.16 -5.68
C LYS A 72 -15.48 -12.31 -6.60
N THR A 73 -15.28 -10.99 -6.60
CA THR A 73 -16.04 -10.07 -7.46
C THR A 73 -15.58 -10.13 -8.93
N ASN A 74 -14.54 -10.91 -9.26
CA ASN A 74 -14.04 -11.28 -10.61
C ASN A 74 -13.79 -10.13 -11.61
N LYS A 75 -13.73 -8.88 -11.14
CA LYS A 75 -13.54 -7.66 -11.95
C LYS A 75 -12.19 -6.98 -11.70
N VAL A 76 -11.29 -7.63 -10.97
CA VAL A 76 -10.03 -7.04 -10.51
C VAL A 76 -8.91 -8.05 -10.68
N ASP A 77 -7.79 -7.64 -11.28
CA ASP A 77 -6.66 -8.52 -11.59
C ASP A 77 -5.96 -8.99 -10.32
N VAL A 78 -5.86 -10.31 -10.19
CA VAL A 78 -5.48 -11.02 -8.97
C VAL A 78 -3.98 -10.93 -8.66
N GLU A 79 -3.15 -10.68 -9.67
CA GLU A 79 -1.68 -10.67 -9.56
C GLU A 79 -1.16 -9.48 -8.72
N ASP A 80 -1.84 -8.34 -8.79
CA ASP A 80 -1.44 -7.13 -8.03
C ASP A 80 -2.02 -7.09 -6.60
N LEU A 81 -3.00 -7.95 -6.29
CA LEU A 81 -3.78 -7.96 -5.04
C LEU A 81 -3.21 -8.92 -3.98
N THR A 82 -1.90 -8.92 -3.74
CA THR A 82 -1.29 -9.67 -2.62
C THR A 82 -1.20 -8.84 -1.35
N VAL A 83 -1.14 -9.48 -0.17
CA VAL A 83 -0.97 -8.78 1.12
C VAL A 83 0.35 -8.00 1.15
N GLU A 84 1.40 -8.57 0.56
CA GLU A 84 2.72 -7.94 0.41
C GLU A 84 2.62 -6.65 -0.44
N ASN A 85 1.91 -6.72 -1.56
CA ASN A 85 1.64 -5.54 -2.38
C ASN A 85 0.73 -4.53 -1.66
N GLY A 86 -0.20 -5.04 -0.85
CA GLY A 86 -1.13 -4.30 0.00
C GLY A 86 -0.47 -3.39 1.02
N LEU A 87 0.74 -3.73 1.48
CA LEU A 87 1.51 -2.94 2.44
C LEU A 87 2.23 -1.74 1.81
N PHE A 88 2.39 -1.72 0.48
CA PHE A 88 3.02 -0.59 -0.19
C PHE A 88 2.07 0.60 -0.35
N LYS A 89 2.63 1.80 -0.31
CA LYS A 89 1.90 3.06 -0.57
C LYS A 89 1.25 3.08 -1.95
N SER A 90 1.82 2.37 -2.93
CA SER A 90 1.31 2.24 -4.29
C SER A 90 0.01 1.43 -4.39
N PHE A 91 -0.36 0.65 -3.38
CA PHE A 91 -1.54 -0.21 -3.43
C PHE A 91 -2.85 0.57 -3.63
N ASP A 92 -2.98 1.74 -2.99
CA ASP A 92 -4.15 2.61 -3.18
C ASP A 92 -4.28 3.07 -4.64
N GLU A 93 -3.15 3.33 -5.28
CA GLU A 93 -3.11 3.77 -6.67
C GLU A 93 -3.41 2.64 -7.64
N VAL A 94 -2.91 1.43 -7.36
CA VAL A 94 -3.21 0.23 -8.14
C VAL A 94 -4.70 -0.12 -8.07
N VAL A 95 -5.25 -0.16 -6.86
CA VAL A 95 -6.68 -0.42 -6.64
C VAL A 95 -7.55 0.64 -7.32
N ARG A 96 -7.19 1.93 -7.24
CA ARG A 96 -7.90 2.99 -7.97
C ARG A 96 -7.83 2.80 -9.48
N ARG A 97 -6.65 2.54 -10.05
CA ARG A 97 -6.50 2.34 -11.50
C ARG A 97 -7.38 1.22 -12.04
N GLN A 98 -7.53 0.14 -11.28
CA GLN A 98 -8.36 -1.01 -11.68
C GLN A 98 -9.86 -0.77 -11.43
N LEU A 99 -10.23 -0.07 -10.35
CA LEU A 99 -11.62 0.13 -9.97
C LEU A 99 -12.26 1.38 -10.56
N ASP A 100 -11.51 2.43 -10.90
CA ASP A 100 -12.02 3.69 -11.46
C ASP A 100 -12.86 3.47 -12.74
N PRO A 101 -12.45 2.63 -13.72
CA PRO A 101 -13.23 2.37 -14.93
C PRO A 101 -14.61 1.73 -14.65
N ILE A 102 -14.72 0.96 -13.58
CA ILE A 102 -15.92 0.19 -13.22
C ILE A 102 -16.63 0.72 -11.98
N TRP A 103 -16.20 1.87 -11.42
CA TRP A 103 -16.62 2.35 -10.11
C TRP A 103 -18.13 2.50 -9.98
N HIS A 104 -18.79 2.96 -11.05
CA HIS A 104 -20.24 3.14 -11.09
C HIS A 104 -21.00 1.79 -11.07
N MET A 105 -20.42 0.71 -11.59
CA MET A 105 -21.02 -0.63 -11.61
C MET A 105 -20.74 -1.45 -10.34
N LEU A 106 -19.88 -0.98 -9.44
CA LEU A 106 -19.57 -1.67 -8.20
C LEU A 106 -20.69 -1.47 -7.17
N GLY A 107 -21.07 -2.57 -6.51
CA GLY A 107 -22.04 -2.55 -5.42
C GLY A 107 -21.55 -1.76 -4.21
N LYS A 108 -22.48 -1.27 -3.38
CA LYS A 108 -22.18 -0.52 -2.15
C LYS A 108 -21.24 -1.29 -1.20
N LYS A 109 -21.38 -2.62 -1.14
CA LYS A 109 -20.54 -3.50 -0.31
C LYS A 109 -19.06 -3.47 -0.73
N THR A 110 -18.76 -3.58 -2.03
CA THR A 110 -17.39 -3.55 -2.55
C THR A 110 -16.75 -2.17 -2.38
N LYS A 111 -17.52 -1.09 -2.58
CA LYS A 111 -17.05 0.28 -2.34
C LYS A 111 -16.68 0.50 -0.86
N GLN A 112 -17.47 -0.05 0.05
CA GLN A 112 -17.18 0.00 1.49
C GLN A 112 -15.90 -0.79 1.82
N LEU A 113 -15.75 -2.02 1.30
CA LEU A 113 -14.53 -2.84 1.49
C LEU A 113 -13.25 -2.10 1.07
N VAL A 114 -13.29 -1.38 -0.05
CA VAL A 114 -12.13 -0.58 -0.51
C VAL A 114 -11.82 0.59 0.44
N SER A 115 -12.86 1.25 0.98
CA SER A 115 -12.69 2.29 1.99
C SER A 115 -12.11 1.72 3.29
N ASP A 116 -12.63 0.58 3.75
CA ASP A 116 -12.21 -0.08 4.97
C ASP A 116 -10.76 -0.59 4.86
N LEU A 117 -10.36 -1.14 3.70
CA LEU A 117 -8.96 -1.53 3.41
C LEU A 117 -8.00 -0.36 3.61
N ARG A 118 -8.40 0.86 3.23
CA ARG A 118 -7.58 2.06 3.45
C ARG A 118 -7.45 2.40 4.93
N THR A 119 -8.50 2.18 5.71
CA THR A 119 -8.49 2.40 7.16
C THR A 119 -7.59 1.39 7.88
N LEU A 120 -7.66 0.10 7.54
CA LEU A 120 -6.77 -0.92 8.13
C LEU A 120 -5.30 -0.65 7.87
N ARG A 121 -4.94 -0.19 6.67
CA ARG A 121 -3.55 0.17 6.37
C ARG A 121 -3.05 1.36 7.19
N LYS A 122 -3.90 2.36 7.41
CA LYS A 122 -3.57 3.48 8.31
C LYS A 122 -3.36 2.99 9.73
N LEU A 123 -4.17 2.05 10.19
CA LEU A 123 -4.06 1.46 11.52
C LEU A 123 -2.73 0.71 11.71
N LEU A 124 -2.24 0.00 10.69
CA LEU A 124 -0.89 -0.59 10.69
C LEU A 124 0.23 0.46 10.74
N ASP A 125 0.13 1.56 9.98
CA ASP A 125 1.12 2.65 10.01
C ASP A 125 1.11 3.39 11.37
N TYR A 126 -0.07 3.59 11.94
CA TYR A 126 -0.27 4.28 13.22
C TYR A 126 0.23 3.48 14.41
N LEU A 127 0.13 2.15 14.37
CA LEU A 127 0.67 1.26 15.40
C LEU A 127 2.19 1.43 15.58
N LEU A 128 2.92 1.76 14.51
CA LEU A 128 4.37 1.95 14.54
C LEU A 128 4.79 3.39 14.84
N ARG A 129 3.91 4.37 14.65
CA ARG A 129 4.23 5.80 14.74
C ARG A 129 3.73 6.48 16.00
N TYR A 130 2.60 6.07 16.55
CA TYR A 130 1.98 6.71 17.70
C TYR A 130 2.25 5.96 19.01
N ASP A 131 2.10 6.68 20.11
CA ASP A 131 2.07 6.09 21.45
C ASP A 131 0.77 5.28 21.67
N ALA A 132 0.80 4.41 22.67
CA ALA A 132 -0.30 3.50 22.96
C ALA A 132 -1.62 4.22 23.33
N VAL A 133 -1.54 5.40 23.95
CA VAL A 133 -2.73 6.15 24.41
C VAL A 133 -3.41 6.81 23.21
N THR A 134 -2.64 7.50 22.37
CA THR A 134 -3.14 8.09 21.13
C THR A 134 -3.69 7.02 20.19
N TYR A 135 -3.02 5.86 20.11
CA TYR A 135 -3.50 4.73 19.31
C TYR A 135 -4.84 4.18 19.82
N LEU A 136 -4.99 4.01 21.14
CA LEU A 136 -6.25 3.58 21.75
C LEU A 136 -7.39 4.58 21.48
N MET A 137 -7.12 5.87 21.67
CA MET A 137 -8.10 6.93 21.38
C MET A 137 -8.53 6.88 19.90
N TYR A 138 -7.60 6.65 18.98
CA TYR A 138 -7.92 6.49 17.57
C TYR A 138 -8.83 5.28 17.32
N LEU A 139 -8.56 4.14 17.96
CA LEU A 139 -9.44 2.96 17.88
C LEU A 139 -10.85 3.25 18.41
N ASP A 140 -10.97 3.96 19.53
CA ASP A 140 -12.28 4.34 20.08
C ASP A 140 -13.03 5.29 19.15
N THR A 141 -12.35 6.26 18.53
CA THR A 141 -12.99 7.14 17.54
C THR A 141 -13.46 6.36 16.32
N LEU A 142 -12.68 5.40 15.83
CA LEU A 142 -13.07 4.52 14.74
C LEU A 142 -14.27 3.65 15.12
N ARG A 143 -14.30 3.13 16.35
CA ARG A 143 -15.43 2.33 16.84
C ARG A 143 -16.73 3.13 16.82
N VAL A 144 -16.69 4.41 17.20
CA VAL A 144 -17.86 5.31 17.19
C VAL A 144 -18.26 5.68 15.76
N SER A 145 -17.30 5.98 14.87
CA SER A 145 -17.60 6.43 13.51
C SER A 145 -18.02 5.29 12.56
N GLU A 146 -17.26 4.19 12.59
CA GLU A 146 -17.45 3.05 11.69
C GLU A 146 -18.48 2.05 12.24
N GLY A 147 -18.81 2.10 13.54
CA GLY A 147 -19.93 1.34 14.09
C GLY A 147 -21.28 1.66 13.41
N VAL A 148 -21.40 2.80 12.75
CA VAL A 148 -22.63 3.19 12.02
C VAL A 148 -22.54 2.89 10.51
N ARG A 149 -21.34 2.69 9.95
CA ARG A 149 -21.09 2.62 8.50
C ARG A 149 -20.52 1.29 8.02
N SER A 150 -19.68 0.66 8.82
CA SER A 150 -19.04 -0.62 8.52
C SER A 150 -19.95 -1.76 8.97
N VAL A 151 -20.58 -2.40 7.98
CA VAL A 151 -21.52 -3.52 8.14
C VAL A 151 -20.91 -4.73 8.88
N TRP A 152 -19.58 -4.79 9.01
CA TRP A 152 -18.84 -5.93 9.56
C TRP A 152 -18.39 -5.78 11.01
N ILE A 153 -18.55 -4.60 11.65
CA ILE A 153 -18.25 -4.44 13.09
C ILE A 153 -19.28 -5.20 13.97
N PHE A 154 -20.38 -5.69 13.37
CA PHE A 154 -21.48 -6.38 14.07
C PHE A 154 -21.85 -7.74 13.47
N ALA A 155 -21.01 -8.33 12.61
CA ALA A 155 -21.25 -9.67 12.05
C ALA A 155 -20.32 -10.70 12.70
#